data_AF-A0A8B2NNY6-F1
#
_entry.id   AF-A0A8B2NNY6-F1
#
_cell.length_a   1.000
_cell.length_b   1.000
_cell.length_c   1.000
_cell.angle_alpha   90.00
_cell.angle_beta   90.00
_cell.angle_gamma   90.00
#
_symmetry.space_group_name_H-M   'P 1'
#
loop_
_entity.id
_entity.type
_entity.pdbx_description
1 polymer ?
#
loop_
_entity_poly.entity_id
_entity_poly.type
_entity_poly.pdbx_seq_one_letter_code
_entity_poly.pdbx_strand_id
1 'polypeptide(L)'
;MNWVEIASIIAAGIAVSAGAIGPALGEGRSVAAAMDAIARQPEAAGTISRTLFVGLAMIETTAIYCLVVALLLLFANPFIG
;
A
#
# COMPACT_ATOMS: atom_id res chain seq x y z
N MET A 1 9.62 -15.04 25.31
CA MET A 1 9.70 -14.63 23.91
C MET A 1 10.96 -15.26 23.31
N ASN A 2 10.82 -16.19 22.37
CA ASN A 2 11.95 -16.82 21.70
C ASN A 2 12.56 -15.83 20.67
N TRP A 3 13.75 -16.13 20.16
CA TRP A 3 14.40 -15.27 19.17
C TRP A 3 13.61 -15.12 17.86
N VAL A 4 12.81 -16.13 17.50
CA VAL A 4 11.97 -16.14 16.29
C VAL A 4 10.79 -15.17 16.43
N GLU A 5 10.17 -15.09 17.60
CA GLU A 5 9.09 -14.14 17.93
C GLU A 5 9.59 -12.70 17.84
N ILE A 6 10.75 -12.41 18.44
CA ILE A 6 11.36 -11.07 18.37
C ILE A 6 11.67 -10.69 16.92
N ALA A 7 12.29 -11.60 16.16
CA ALA A 7 12.60 -11.37 14.75
C ALA A 7 11.33 -11.17 13.91
N SER A 8 10.25 -11.92 14.18
CA SER A 8 8.98 -11.83 13.46
C SER A 8 8.29 -10.49 13.69
N ILE A 9 8.29 -9.97 14.93
CA ILE A 9 7.73 -8.64 15.25
C ILE A 9 8.49 -7.54 14.51
N ILE A 10 9.82 -7.58 14.54
CA ILE A 10 10.66 -6.59 13.85
C ILE A 10 10.46 -6.68 12.33
N ALA A 11 10.45 -7.88 11.77
CA ALA A 11 10.25 -8.11 10.33
C ALA A 11 8.87 -7.62 9.88
N ALA A 12 7.80 -7.86 10.66
CA ALA A 12 6.46 -7.37 10.38
C ALA A 12 6.41 -5.83 10.31
N GLY A 13 7.02 -5.15 11.29
CA GLY A 13 7.10 -3.69 11.31
C GLY A 13 7.87 -3.12 10.10
N ILE A 14 9.01 -3.72 9.75
CA ILE A 14 9.82 -3.30 8.60
C ILE A 14 9.07 -3.54 7.29
N ALA A 15 8.43 -4.70 7.12
CA ALA A 15 7.71 -5.05 5.90
C ALA A 15 6.61 -4.02 5.57
N VAL A 16 5.78 -3.65 6.55
CA VAL A 16 4.71 -2.65 6.36
C VAL A 16 5.32 -1.26 6.09
N SER A 17 6.33 -0.87 6.87
CA SER A 17 6.95 0.46 6.74
C SER A 17 7.61 0.66 5.39
N ALA A 18 8.38 -0.33 4.92
CA ALA A 18 9.03 -0.28 3.61
C ALA A 18 8.00 -0.41 2.47
N GLY A 19 7.00 -1.28 2.65
CA GLY A 19 5.92 -1.52 1.67
C GLY A 19 5.03 -0.32 1.43
N ALA A 20 4.87 0.58 2.41
CA ALA A 20 4.04 1.78 2.29
C ALA A 20 4.70 2.93 1.53
N ILE A 21 6.03 3.00 1.46
CA ILE A 21 6.74 4.15 0.88
C ILE A 21 6.47 4.28 -0.63
N GLY A 22 6.56 3.18 -1.37
CA GLY A 22 6.33 3.17 -2.82
C GLY A 22 4.91 3.63 -3.19
N PRO A 23 3.86 3.00 -2.64
CA PRO A 23 2.48 3.40 -2.81
C PRO A 23 2.23 4.84 -2.43
N ALA A 24 2.65 5.29 -1.24
CA ALA A 24 2.42 6.68 -0.82
C ALA A 24 2.97 7.71 -1.82
N LEU A 25 4.16 7.47 -2.38
CA LEU A 25 4.75 8.34 -3.41
C LEU A 25 4.02 8.23 -4.76
N GLY A 26 3.64 7.02 -5.17
CA GLY A 26 2.94 6.77 -6.44
C GLY A 26 1.53 7.35 -6.45
N GLU A 27 0.78 7.12 -5.37
CA GLU A 27 -0.57 7.63 -5.19
C GLU A 27 -0.59 9.15 -5.11
N GLY A 28 0.29 9.76 -4.30
CA GLY A 28 0.36 11.22 -4.18
C GLY A 28 0.62 11.90 -5.52
N ARG A 29 1.52 11.35 -6.34
CA ARG A 29 1.79 11.86 -7.70
C ARG A 29 0.61 11.66 -8.64
N SER A 30 -0.05 10.51 -8.57
CA SER A 30 -1.19 10.19 -9.43
C SER A 30 -2.40 11.08 -9.12
N VAL A 31 -2.68 11.32 -7.83
CA VAL A 31 -3.74 12.23 -7.38
C VAL A 31 -3.45 13.66 -7.80
N ALA A 32 -2.23 14.16 -7.62
CA ALA A 32 -1.86 15.50 -8.07
C ALA A 32 -2.08 15.69 -9.58
N ALA A 33 -1.61 14.74 -10.39
CA ALA A 33 -1.80 14.77 -11.84
C ALA A 33 -3.29 14.71 -12.24
N ALA A 34 -4.10 13.93 -11.52
CA ALA A 34 -5.53 13.87 -11.74
C ALA A 34 -6.22 15.21 -11.40
N MET A 35 -5.82 15.87 -10.31
CA MET A 35 -6.38 17.19 -9.95
C MET A 35 -6.04 18.24 -11.01
N ASP A 36 -4.81 18.26 -11.52
CA ASP A 36 -4.42 19.15 -12.62
C ASP A 36 -5.23 18.87 -13.90
N ALA A 37 -5.46 17.60 -14.23
CA ALA A 37 -6.27 17.22 -15.38
C ALA A 37 -7.74 17.66 -15.22
N ILE A 38 -8.32 17.49 -14.02
CA ILE A 38 -9.69 17.91 -13.70
C ILE A 38 -9.81 19.44 -13.75
N ALA A 39 -8.82 20.18 -13.23
CA ALA A 39 -8.81 21.63 -13.29
C ALA A 39 -8.79 22.16 -14.73
N ARG A 40 -8.10 21.47 -15.65
CA ARG A 40 -8.06 21.80 -17.08
C ARG A 40 -9.35 21.42 -17.81
N GLN A 41 -9.97 20.30 -17.43
CA GLN A 41 -11.21 19.83 -18.07
C GLN A 41 -12.22 19.30 -17.03
N PRO A 42 -13.01 20.20 -16.41
CA PRO A 42 -13.95 19.84 -15.34
C PRO A 42 -15.04 18.85 -15.78
N GLU A 43 -15.46 18.92 -17.04
CA GLU A 43 -16.46 18.02 -17.64
C GLU A 43 -16.01 16.55 -17.65
N ALA A 44 -14.69 16.31 -17.69
CA ALA A 44 -14.11 14.96 -17.70
C ALA A 44 -13.87 14.39 -16.29
N ALA A 45 -14.23 15.11 -15.22
CA ALA A 45 -13.90 14.74 -13.85
C ALA A 45 -14.33 13.32 -13.48
N GLY A 46 -15.55 12.92 -13.84
CA GLY A 46 -16.06 11.58 -13.54
C GLY A 46 -15.22 10.46 -14.17
N THR A 47 -14.79 10.64 -15.42
CA THR A 47 -13.95 9.66 -16.14
C THR A 47 -12.53 9.62 -15.55
N ILE A 48 -11.94 10.79 -15.26
CA ILE A 48 -10.61 10.89 -14.67
C ILE A 48 -10.59 10.21 -13.29
N SER A 49 -11.55 10.52 -12.42
CA SER A 49 -11.63 9.90 -11.08
C SER A 49 -11.82 8.39 -11.16
N ARG A 50 -12.63 7.88 -12.09
CA ARG A 50 -12.82 6.42 -12.25
C ARG A 50 -11.50 5.73 -12.62
N THR A 51 -10.77 6.26 -13.60
CA THR A 51 -9.47 5.70 -14.00
C THR A 51 -8.43 5.85 -12.90
N LEU A 52 -8.43 6.99 -12.19
CA LEU A 52 -7.55 7.22 -11.04
C LEU A 52 -7.76 6.13 -9.98
N PHE A 53 -8.99 5.88 -9.53
CA PHE A 53 -9.24 4.88 -8.48
C PHE A 53 -8.85 3.47 -8.88
N VAL A 54 -9.02 3.09 -10.15
CA VAL A 54 -8.52 1.80 -10.66
C VAL A 54 -6.99 1.76 -10.56
N GLY A 55 -6.30 2.83 -10.95
CA GLY A 55 -4.85 2.94 -10.85
C GLY A 55 -4.34 2.90 -9.40
N LEU A 56 -4.97 3.67 -8.50
CA LEU A 56 -4.65 3.68 -7.07
C LEU A 56 -4.83 2.30 -6.45
N ALA A 57 -5.94 1.63 -6.73
CA ALA A 57 -6.17 0.27 -6.25
C ALA A 57 -5.06 -0.70 -6.67
N MET A 58 -4.56 -0.59 -7.91
CA MET A 58 -3.44 -1.42 -8.39
C MET A 58 -2.13 -1.08 -7.67
N ILE A 59 -1.84 0.20 -7.42
CA ILE A 59 -0.65 0.64 -6.67
C ILE A 59 -0.71 0.11 -5.23
N GLU A 60 -1.87 0.24 -4.59
CA GLU A 60 -2.09 -0.14 -3.19
C GLU A 60 -1.94 -1.65 -2.94
N THR A 61 -2.15 -2.50 -3.95
CA THR A 61 -1.94 -3.96 -3.82
C THR A 61 -0.54 -4.32 -3.30
N THR A 62 0.47 -3.51 -3.62
CA THR A 62 1.85 -3.76 -3.18
C THR A 62 2.01 -3.55 -1.67
N ALA A 63 1.41 -2.50 -1.10
CA ALA A 63 1.35 -2.29 0.35
C ALA A 63 0.54 -3.38 1.04
N ILE A 64 -0.58 -3.79 0.43
CA ILE A 64 -1.44 -4.87 0.95
C ILE A 64 -0.67 -6.20 1.03
N TYR A 65 0.17 -6.54 0.04
CA TYR A 65 0.99 -7.76 0.13
C TYR A 65 1.96 -7.71 1.30
N CYS A 66 2.60 -6.57 1.55
CA CYS A 66 3.46 -6.40 2.73
C CYS A 66 2.68 -6.50 4.04
N LEU A 67 1.48 -5.92 4.09
CA LEU A 67 0.58 -6.03 5.23
C LEU A 67 0.16 -7.48 5.48
N VAL A 68 -0.20 -8.23 4.44
CA VAL A 68 -0.58 -9.64 4.54
C VAL A 68 0.57 -10.47 5.12
N VAL A 69 1.80 -10.27 4.64
CA VAL A 69 2.98 -10.96 5.18
C VAL A 69 3.19 -10.61 6.66
N ALA A 70 3.06 -9.34 7.03
CA ALA A 70 3.18 -8.91 8.43
C ALA A 70 2.10 -9.54 9.33
N LEU A 71 0.85 -9.62 8.85
CA LEU A 71 -0.24 -10.28 9.58
C LEU A 71 0.01 -11.77 9.74
N LEU A 72 0.53 -12.45 8.71
CA LEU A 72 0.90 -13.87 8.80
C LEU A 72 2.01 -14.08 9.85
N LEU A 73 3.03 -13.23 9.88
CA LEU A 73 4.11 -13.33 10.89
C LEU A 73 3.63 -13.11 12.33
N LEU A 74 2.58 -12.29 12.53
CA LEU A 74 2.06 -11.95 13.84
C LEU A 74 0.98 -12.92 14.34
N PHE A 75 0.12 -13.42 13.45
CA PHE A 75 -1.09 -14.15 13.83
C PHE A 75 -1.15 -15.59 13.32
N ALA A 76 -0.31 -15.96 12.35
CA ALA A 76 -0.29 -17.28 11.73
C ALA A 76 1.14 -17.73 11.43
N ASN A 77 2.04 -17.53 12.40
CA ASN A 77 3.47 -17.71 12.18
C ASN A 77 3.80 -19.21 12.04
N PRO A 78 4.32 -19.67 10.89
CA PRO A 78 4.58 -21.09 10.66
C PRO A 78 5.76 -21.64 11.46
N PHE A 79 6.58 -20.78 12.08
CA PHE A 79 7.76 -21.15 12.85
C PHE A 79 7.51 -21.22 14.35
N ILE A 80 6.34 -20.75 14.79
CA ILE A 80 5.94 -20.71 16.20
C ILE A 80 4.67 -21.55 16.28
N GLY A 81 4.86 -22.84 16.59
CA GLY A 81 3.77 -23.78 16.85
C GLY A 81 3.26 -23.65 18.28
#